data_AF-A0A8T5TU68-F1
#
_entry.id   AF-A0A8T5TU68-F1
#
_cell.length_a   1.000
_cell.length_b   1.000
_cell.length_c   1.000
_cell.angle_alpha   90.00
_cell.angle_beta   90.00
_cell.angle_gamma   90.00
#
_symmetry.space_group_name_H-M   'P 1'
#
loop_
_entity.id
_entity.type
_entity.pdbx_description
1 polymer ?
#
loop_
_entity_poly.entity_id
_entity_poly.type
_entity_poly.pdbx_seq_one_letter_code
_entity_poly.pdbx_strand_id
1 'polypeptide(L)'
;MRLKLNTKGNKFRVISILILSSIIINLQMDLSLVEDSNQVDLYQVIKTGENKLKTSTISGKISVSGNFGWAFLKTTGKCTGSGISSDPYIIKDLVIDGGGSGNCILIDDSDVYFKIQNCTIYNSGGIWGNAGIRFEAFVRNGQVINNTIYDCENGIFINWESTDLNVSRNNLFNNYDAGIYFINSHNNSISDNIISTNGHGMFILNSSSNIILDNQIRNNMWTGLHVTDGSNNNLIQGNFLNYDEIKIYSCSRNIIRGNTITNIGVGIFIDKDSTCNIYSNNIFNGNNDDIQDNQAECSIENPFPVETALTLGIIIIGITLGIIAIGLIIRRKYLNNEVRRFEKQAKREAEKKILVERRDKLSKLEDRESEQANAVLEENKVAVLPPPKEKLSLVETTEEAIFNENQTEIVAPAQLPKEESEIVKETVEPPKGEMISCPFCGKELSSDFIFCLRCGKKLDN
;
A
#
# COMPACT_ATOMS: atom_id res chain seq x y z
N MET A 1 -7.98 50.96 -49.17
CA MET A 1 -8.62 49.67 -48.84
C MET A 1 -9.68 49.91 -47.75
N ARG A 2 -10.97 49.62 -47.97
CA ARG A 2 -12.03 49.86 -46.97
C ARG A 2 -12.21 48.63 -46.07
N LEU A 3 -11.69 48.66 -44.85
CA LEU A 3 -11.97 47.63 -43.84
C LEU A 3 -13.38 47.83 -43.25
N LYS A 4 -14.30 46.88 -43.53
CA LYS A 4 -15.60 46.80 -42.85
C LYS A 4 -15.39 46.20 -41.45
N LEU A 5 -15.47 47.01 -40.40
CA LEU A 5 -15.51 46.50 -39.02
C LEU A 5 -16.81 45.73 -38.78
N ASN A 6 -16.70 44.49 -38.30
CA ASN A 6 -17.84 43.60 -38.07
C ASN A 6 -18.53 43.92 -36.73
N THR A 7 -19.53 44.78 -36.77
CA THR A 7 -20.15 45.40 -35.58
C THR A 7 -21.01 44.48 -34.70
N LYS A 8 -21.20 43.20 -35.05
CA LYS A 8 -21.92 42.24 -34.18
C LYS A 8 -21.05 41.61 -33.09
N GLY A 9 -19.75 41.36 -33.35
CA GLY A 9 -18.87 40.66 -32.40
C GLY A 9 -18.54 41.49 -31.14
N ASN A 10 -18.25 42.78 -31.31
CA ASN A 10 -17.82 43.63 -30.19
C ASN A 10 -18.92 43.89 -29.15
N LYS A 11 -20.21 43.88 -29.56
CA LYS A 11 -21.32 44.08 -28.61
C LYS A 11 -21.39 42.96 -27.57
N PHE A 12 -21.19 41.70 -27.99
CA PHE A 12 -21.14 40.57 -27.04
C PHE A 12 -19.96 40.69 -26.08
N ARG A 13 -18.75 40.99 -26.56
CA ARG A 13 -17.59 41.17 -25.67
C ARG A 13 -17.78 42.29 -24.65
N VAL A 14 -18.32 43.44 -25.05
CA VAL A 14 -18.61 44.55 -24.12
C VAL A 14 -19.68 44.16 -23.11
N ILE A 15 -20.75 43.47 -23.52
CA ILE A 15 -21.79 42.99 -22.59
C ILE A 15 -21.23 41.95 -21.61
N SER A 16 -20.40 41.01 -22.06
CA SER A 16 -19.72 40.04 -21.17
C SER A 16 -18.80 40.72 -20.15
N ILE A 17 -18.03 41.72 -20.57
CA ILE A 17 -17.16 42.50 -19.66
C ILE A 17 -17.99 43.30 -18.66
N LEU A 18 -19.09 43.92 -19.08
CA LEU A 18 -20.00 44.64 -18.18
C LEU A 18 -20.65 43.71 -17.16
N ILE A 19 -21.13 42.53 -17.58
CA ILE A 19 -21.69 41.51 -16.68
C ILE A 19 -20.62 41.05 -15.68
N LEU A 20 -19.41 40.69 -16.13
CA LEU A 20 -18.30 40.33 -15.24
C LEU A 20 -17.95 41.45 -14.24
N SER A 21 -17.88 42.70 -14.70
CA SER A 21 -17.61 43.84 -13.81
C SER A 21 -18.73 44.04 -12.79
N SER A 22 -20.01 43.82 -13.16
CA SER A 22 -21.12 43.88 -12.22
C SER A 22 -21.11 42.75 -11.19
N ILE A 23 -20.65 41.54 -11.57
CA ILE A 23 -20.50 40.42 -10.63
C ILE A 23 -19.36 40.69 -9.63
N ILE A 24 -18.23 41.24 -10.10
CA ILE A 24 -17.11 41.65 -9.25
C ILE A 24 -17.54 42.74 -8.26
N ILE A 25 -18.24 43.78 -8.72
CA ILE A 25 -18.72 44.88 -7.86
C ILE A 25 -19.70 44.37 -6.79
N ASN A 26 -20.59 43.42 -7.12
CA ASN A 26 -21.49 42.82 -6.12
C ASN A 26 -20.73 41.93 -5.10
N LEU A 27 -19.74 41.13 -5.54
CA LEU A 27 -18.87 40.39 -4.60
C LEU A 27 -18.12 41.32 -3.65
N GLN A 28 -17.70 42.48 -4.13
CA GLN A 28 -16.92 43.45 -3.37
C GLN A 28 -17.76 44.27 -2.39
N MET A 29 -19.09 44.25 -2.51
CA MET A 29 -20.02 44.83 -1.52
C MET A 29 -20.24 43.90 -0.31
N ASP A 30 -20.38 42.59 -0.51
CA ASP A 30 -20.52 41.63 0.60
C ASP A 30 -19.21 41.45 1.41
N LEU A 31 -18.06 41.84 0.86
CA LEU A 31 -16.75 41.80 1.53
C LEU A 31 -16.36 43.14 2.20
N SER A 32 -17.35 43.96 2.61
CA SER A 32 -17.10 45.30 3.18
C SER A 32 -17.80 45.58 4.53
N LEU A 33 -18.22 44.52 5.24
CA LEU A 33 -18.92 44.62 6.54
C LEU A 33 -18.31 43.73 7.66
N VAL A 34 -17.05 43.30 7.53
CA VAL A 34 -16.32 42.55 8.58
C VAL A 34 -14.88 43.07 8.75
N GLU A 35 -14.74 44.37 8.94
CA GLU A 35 -13.55 44.97 9.57
C GLU A 35 -13.98 45.82 10.78
N ASP A 36 -13.11 45.89 11.79
CA ASP A 36 -13.22 46.64 13.05
C ASP A 36 -14.53 46.55 13.87
N SER A 37 -14.60 45.49 14.69
CA SER A 37 -15.03 45.64 16.10
C SER A 37 -14.52 44.55 17.06
N ASN A 38 -14.06 43.41 16.54
CA ASN A 38 -13.67 42.24 17.36
C ASN A 38 -12.16 42.04 17.50
N GLN A 39 -11.42 43.09 17.92
CA GLN A 39 -10.23 42.85 18.77
C GLN A 39 -10.68 42.48 20.20
N VAL A 40 -11.39 41.36 20.32
CA VAL A 40 -11.54 40.67 21.61
C VAL A 40 -10.22 39.93 21.82
N ASP A 41 -9.34 40.58 22.60
CA ASP A 41 -8.03 40.11 23.04
C ASP A 41 -7.99 38.58 23.24
N LEU A 42 -7.45 37.86 22.24
CA LEU A 42 -7.41 36.38 22.24
C LEU A 42 -6.59 35.85 23.43
N TYR A 43 -5.71 36.68 23.98
CA TYR A 43 -4.93 36.43 25.19
C TYR A 43 -5.81 36.37 26.46
N GLN A 44 -7.00 36.99 26.45
CA GLN A 44 -8.02 36.76 27.49
C GLN A 44 -8.84 35.51 27.20
N VAL A 45 -9.18 35.22 25.94
CA VAL A 45 -9.99 34.04 25.57
C VAL A 45 -9.29 32.74 26.01
N ILE A 46 -7.96 32.68 25.87
CA ILE A 46 -7.14 31.56 26.35
C ILE A 46 -7.14 31.47 27.89
N LYS A 47 -7.31 32.58 28.63
CA LYS A 47 -7.47 32.58 30.09
C LYS A 47 -8.89 32.23 30.54
N THR A 48 -9.92 32.48 29.73
CA THR A 48 -11.33 32.25 30.10
C THR A 48 -11.84 30.86 29.71
N GLY A 49 -11.14 29.81 30.15
CA GLY A 49 -11.73 28.56 30.68
C GLY A 49 -12.66 27.67 29.82
N GLU A 50 -12.99 28.01 28.58
CA GLU A 50 -14.01 27.27 27.80
C GLU A 50 -13.46 26.15 26.89
N ASN A 51 -12.24 25.67 27.16
CA ASN A 51 -11.93 24.26 26.97
C ASN A 51 -11.98 23.57 28.34
N LYS A 52 -13.04 22.79 28.58
CA LYS A 52 -13.18 22.03 29.83
C LYS A 52 -12.06 20.99 29.94
N LEU A 53 -11.03 21.32 30.73
CA LEU A 53 -10.13 20.33 31.32
C LEU A 53 -10.95 19.16 31.84
N LYS A 54 -10.67 17.95 31.34
CA LYS A 54 -11.34 16.75 31.83
C LYS A 54 -11.04 16.62 33.32
N THR A 55 -12.08 16.55 34.14
CA THR A 55 -11.96 16.40 35.60
C THR A 55 -11.59 14.96 36.00
N SER A 56 -10.87 14.25 35.14
CA SER A 56 -10.15 13.03 35.47
C SER A 56 -9.02 13.37 36.43
N THR A 57 -8.84 12.56 37.47
CA THR A 57 -7.65 12.60 38.34
C THR A 57 -6.37 12.66 37.51
N ILE A 58 -5.43 13.54 37.87
CA ILE A 58 -4.15 13.66 37.17
C ILE A 58 -3.44 12.31 37.22
N SER A 59 -3.18 11.75 36.05
CA SER A 59 -2.34 10.58 35.88
C SER A 59 -0.88 11.02 35.96
N GLY A 60 -0.08 10.32 36.77
CA GLY A 60 1.37 10.47 36.70
C GLY A 60 1.90 10.07 35.32
N LYS A 61 3.15 10.48 35.04
CA LYS A 61 3.88 10.21 33.78
C LYS A 61 3.77 8.77 33.27
N ILE A 62 3.90 8.61 31.97
CA ILE A 62 3.95 7.32 31.28
C ILE A 62 5.34 7.14 30.68
N SER A 63 5.92 5.96 30.89
CA SER A 63 7.11 5.50 30.18
C SER A 63 6.84 4.07 29.71
N VAL A 64 7.10 3.81 28.44
CA VAL A 64 7.13 2.49 27.82
C VAL A 64 8.48 2.35 27.16
N SER A 65 9.21 1.29 27.48
CA SER A 65 10.48 0.92 26.85
C SER A 65 10.38 -0.55 26.44
N GLY A 66 10.64 -0.83 25.17
CA GLY A 66 10.40 -2.14 24.56
C GLY A 66 8.92 -2.46 24.38
N ASN A 67 8.62 -3.38 23.45
CA ASN A 67 7.27 -3.94 23.29
C ASN A 67 6.69 -4.54 24.58
N PHE A 68 7.53 -5.02 25.50
CA PHE A 68 7.11 -5.55 26.81
C PHE A 68 6.58 -4.46 27.77
N GLY A 69 7.02 -3.20 27.64
CA GLY A 69 6.58 -2.11 28.51
C GLY A 69 5.08 -1.82 28.42
N TRP A 70 4.45 -2.07 27.26
CA TRP A 70 3.01 -1.91 27.08
C TRP A 70 2.18 -2.88 27.93
N ALA A 71 2.65 -4.13 28.09
CA ALA A 71 1.97 -5.11 28.93
C ALA A 71 1.98 -4.69 30.41
N PHE A 72 3.07 -4.07 30.87
CA PHE A 72 3.15 -3.46 32.20
C PHE A 72 2.26 -2.21 32.31
N LEU A 73 2.27 -1.31 31.32
CA LEU A 73 1.39 -0.14 31.32
C LEU A 73 -0.09 -0.53 31.45
N LYS A 74 -0.50 -1.62 30.79
CA LYS A 74 -1.86 -2.17 30.85
C LYS A 74 -2.25 -2.65 32.26
N THR A 75 -1.34 -3.25 33.04
CA THR A 75 -1.68 -3.66 34.42
C THR A 75 -1.84 -2.47 35.37
N THR A 76 -1.28 -1.30 35.05
CA THR A 76 -1.54 -0.05 35.79
C THR A 76 -2.89 0.59 35.47
N GLY A 77 -3.66 0.03 34.51
CA GLY A 77 -4.93 0.59 34.06
C GLY A 77 -4.83 1.83 33.16
N LYS A 78 -3.62 2.30 32.84
CA LYS A 78 -3.39 3.50 32.00
C LYS A 78 -3.57 3.26 30.50
N CYS A 79 -3.63 2.00 30.05
CA CYS A 79 -3.97 1.67 28.66
C CYS A 79 -4.82 0.40 28.53
N THR A 80 -5.51 0.27 27.40
CA THR A 80 -6.26 -0.94 26.98
C THR A 80 -5.66 -1.54 25.71
N GLY A 81 -6.24 -2.62 25.18
CA GLY A 81 -5.80 -3.27 23.93
C GLY A 81 -4.67 -4.30 24.09
N SER A 82 -4.11 -4.78 22.98
CA SER A 82 -3.08 -5.85 22.95
C SER A 82 -1.88 -5.57 22.04
N GLY A 83 -1.93 -4.53 21.21
CA GLY A 83 -0.81 -4.07 20.38
C GLY A 83 -0.83 -4.58 18.93
N ILE A 84 -1.84 -5.35 18.55
CA ILE A 84 -2.06 -5.76 17.15
C ILE A 84 -2.86 -4.68 16.41
N SER A 85 -2.79 -4.65 15.07
CA SER A 85 -3.42 -3.59 14.27
C SER A 85 -4.94 -3.45 14.44
N SER A 86 -5.63 -4.55 14.78
CA SER A 86 -7.07 -4.59 15.07
C SER A 86 -7.46 -4.29 16.52
N ASP A 87 -6.51 -4.41 17.46
CA ASP A 87 -6.67 -4.12 18.90
C ASP A 87 -5.39 -3.45 19.44
N PRO A 88 -5.07 -2.22 18.97
CA PRO A 88 -3.84 -1.53 19.34
C PRO A 88 -3.84 -1.16 20.82
N TYR A 89 -2.66 -0.94 21.41
CA TYR A 89 -2.61 -0.38 22.77
C TYR A 89 -3.17 1.04 22.79
N ILE A 90 -4.14 1.34 23.66
CA ILE A 90 -4.79 2.66 23.70
C ILE A 90 -4.55 3.34 25.05
N ILE A 91 -3.72 4.38 25.05
CA ILE A 91 -3.66 5.40 26.10
C ILE A 91 -4.71 6.46 25.74
N LYS A 92 -5.70 6.69 26.61
CA LYS A 92 -6.76 7.66 26.31
C LYS A 92 -7.40 8.32 27.53
N ASP A 93 -8.00 9.48 27.27
CA ASP A 93 -8.86 10.20 28.22
C ASP A 93 -8.17 10.59 29.54
N LEU A 94 -6.83 10.68 29.54
CA LEU A 94 -6.01 11.05 30.70
C LEU A 94 -5.65 12.55 30.69
N VAL A 95 -5.54 13.12 31.88
CA VAL A 95 -4.77 14.35 32.13
C VAL A 95 -3.40 13.94 32.68
N ILE A 96 -2.30 14.42 32.10
CA ILE A 96 -0.92 14.05 32.48
C ILE A 96 -0.11 15.32 32.71
N ASP A 97 0.42 15.46 33.92
CA ASP A 97 1.28 16.57 34.36
C ASP A 97 2.74 16.11 34.40
N GLY A 98 3.62 16.81 33.69
CA GLY A 98 5.05 16.56 33.67
C GLY A 98 5.81 17.10 34.89
N GLY A 99 5.18 17.90 35.75
CA GLY A 99 5.80 18.43 36.97
C GLY A 99 7.12 19.17 36.70
N GLY A 100 7.22 19.92 35.61
CA GLY A 100 8.40 20.68 35.19
C GLY A 100 9.66 19.83 34.97
N SER A 101 9.54 18.54 34.67
CA SER A 101 10.69 17.62 34.62
C SER A 101 10.53 16.45 33.64
N GLY A 102 11.49 16.21 32.75
CA GLY A 102 11.47 15.06 31.84
C GLY A 102 10.29 15.07 30.85
N ASN A 103 9.91 13.89 30.36
CA ASN A 103 8.78 13.68 29.47
C ASN A 103 7.47 13.42 30.24
N CYS A 104 6.31 13.76 29.64
CA CYS A 104 5.01 13.41 30.19
C CYS A 104 4.57 11.99 29.74
N ILE A 105 4.73 11.71 28.43
CA ILE A 105 4.73 10.36 27.85
C ILE A 105 6.07 10.14 27.14
N LEU A 106 6.75 9.04 27.46
CA LEU A 106 7.86 8.47 26.69
C LEU A 106 7.45 7.10 26.14
N ILE A 107 7.59 6.91 24.83
CA ILE A 107 7.59 5.60 24.18
C ILE A 107 8.97 5.38 23.56
N ASP A 108 9.60 4.26 23.87
CA ASP A 108 11.00 3.92 23.55
C ASP A 108 11.08 2.49 22.99
N ASP A 109 11.78 2.29 21.87
CA ASP A 109 11.98 1.01 21.16
C ASP A 109 10.72 0.14 21.03
N SER A 110 9.75 0.55 20.19
CA SER A 110 8.51 -0.21 20.05
C SER A 110 7.83 -0.11 18.68
N ASP A 111 7.51 -1.26 18.10
CA ASP A 111 6.85 -1.40 16.78
C ASP A 111 5.42 -1.96 16.84
N VAL A 112 4.85 -2.19 18.04
CA VAL A 112 3.43 -2.55 18.20
C VAL A 112 2.52 -1.41 17.74
N TYR A 113 1.28 -1.75 17.37
CA TYR A 113 0.27 -0.74 17.05
C TYR A 113 -0.24 -0.10 18.34
N PHE A 114 -0.19 1.23 18.42
CA PHE A 114 -0.69 1.97 19.58
C PHE A 114 -1.38 3.28 19.22
N LYS A 115 -2.17 3.81 20.16
CA LYS A 115 -2.86 5.10 20.09
C LYS A 115 -2.69 5.87 21.39
N ILE A 116 -2.29 7.13 21.29
CA ILE A 116 -2.38 8.14 22.34
C ILE A 116 -3.47 9.10 21.89
N GLN A 117 -4.63 9.09 22.55
CA GLN A 117 -5.78 9.85 22.06
C GLN A 117 -6.62 10.54 23.12
N ASN A 118 -7.13 11.74 22.78
CA ASN A 118 -8.09 12.47 23.61
C ASN A 118 -7.53 12.81 25.02
N CYS A 119 -6.21 12.91 25.17
CA CYS A 119 -5.53 13.26 26.42
C CYS A 119 -5.22 14.77 26.51
N THR A 120 -5.01 15.25 27.73
CA THR A 120 -4.43 16.57 28.02
C THR A 120 -3.05 16.37 28.65
N ILE A 121 -2.03 16.97 28.10
CA ILE A 121 -0.62 16.69 28.43
C ILE A 121 0.11 18.02 28.58
N TYR A 122 0.75 18.28 29.71
CA TYR A 122 1.37 19.59 29.96
C TYR A 122 2.52 19.57 30.96
N ASN A 123 3.28 20.67 31.03
CA ASN A 123 4.30 20.92 32.06
C ASN A 123 5.48 19.92 32.04
N SER A 124 6.02 19.60 30.84
CA SER A 124 7.26 18.82 30.72
C SER A 124 8.48 19.60 31.25
N GLY A 125 9.64 18.96 31.37
CA GLY A 125 10.86 19.64 31.83
C GLY A 125 11.55 20.47 30.74
N GLY A 126 11.99 21.68 31.08
CA GLY A 126 12.78 22.55 30.18
C GLY A 126 14.25 22.12 30.03
N ILE A 127 14.48 21.00 29.35
CA ILE A 127 15.81 20.53 28.90
C ILE A 127 15.63 19.91 27.52
N TRP A 128 16.56 20.20 26.60
CA TRP A 128 16.52 19.74 25.21
C TRP A 128 16.08 18.27 25.05
N GLY A 129 15.12 18.06 24.15
CA GLY A 129 14.54 16.76 23.85
C GLY A 129 13.47 16.27 24.83
N ASN A 130 13.20 16.95 25.96
CA ASN A 130 12.00 16.65 26.74
C ASN A 130 10.74 17.07 25.98
N ALA A 131 9.63 16.34 26.18
CA ALA A 131 8.37 16.66 25.54
C ALA A 131 7.11 16.29 26.33
N GLY A 132 5.97 16.81 25.88
CA GLY A 132 4.65 16.27 26.20
C GLY A 132 4.56 14.80 25.77
N ILE A 133 4.87 14.50 24.51
CA ILE A 133 5.05 13.14 24.00
C ILE A 133 6.41 13.02 23.32
N ARG A 134 7.26 12.10 23.79
CA ARG A 134 8.53 11.75 23.14
C ARG A 134 8.46 10.32 22.58
N PHE A 135 8.89 10.17 21.33
CA PHE A 135 9.18 8.91 20.67
C PHE A 135 10.70 8.78 20.53
N GLU A 136 11.27 7.78 21.19
CA GLU A 136 12.72 7.51 21.22
C GLU A 136 13.02 6.18 20.53
N ALA A 137 14.04 6.13 19.68
CA ALA A 137 14.58 4.92 19.05
C ALA A 137 13.55 4.01 18.36
N PHE A 138 13.53 4.04 17.03
CA PHE A 138 12.87 3.04 16.17
C PHE A 138 11.35 2.86 16.38
N VAL A 139 10.63 3.83 16.96
CA VAL A 139 9.20 3.68 17.25
C VAL A 139 8.37 3.65 15.97
N ARG A 140 7.39 2.74 15.88
CA ARG A 140 6.50 2.58 14.70
C ARG A 140 5.04 2.39 15.07
N ASN A 141 4.17 2.44 14.05
CA ASN A 141 2.75 2.08 14.12
C ASN A 141 1.91 2.87 15.17
N GLY A 142 2.43 4.01 15.62
CA GLY A 142 1.81 4.88 16.62
C GLY A 142 0.85 5.90 16.02
N GLN A 143 -0.27 6.13 16.69
CA GLN A 143 -1.23 7.18 16.35
C GLN A 143 -1.41 8.18 17.50
N VAL A 144 -1.16 9.46 17.27
CA VAL A 144 -1.36 10.55 18.24
C VAL A 144 -2.53 11.39 17.76
N ILE A 145 -3.70 11.24 18.39
CA ILE A 145 -4.97 11.75 17.84
C ILE A 145 -5.80 12.57 18.84
N ASN A 146 -6.24 13.76 18.46
CA ASN A 146 -7.14 14.62 19.24
C ASN A 146 -6.61 14.97 20.66
N ASN A 147 -5.30 15.08 20.87
CA ASN A 147 -4.71 15.47 22.16
C ASN A 147 -4.54 16.99 22.27
N THR A 148 -4.52 17.51 23.50
CA THR A 148 -4.17 18.90 23.81
C THR A 148 -2.84 18.92 24.54
N ILE A 149 -1.83 19.60 23.99
CA ILE A 149 -0.45 19.55 24.48
C ILE A 149 0.13 20.97 24.61
N TYR A 150 0.49 21.36 25.84
CA TYR A 150 0.89 22.75 26.12
C TYR A 150 1.87 22.90 27.29
N ASP A 151 2.50 24.06 27.42
CA ASP A 151 3.48 24.39 28.46
C ASP A 151 4.58 23.31 28.64
N CYS A 152 5.00 22.67 27.54
CA CYS A 152 6.11 21.72 27.51
C CYS A 152 7.36 22.35 26.87
N GLU A 153 8.52 21.70 26.96
CA GLU A 153 9.71 22.07 26.19
C GLU A 153 9.41 21.88 24.69
N ASN A 154 9.13 20.63 24.29
CA ASN A 154 8.54 20.31 23.00
C ASN A 154 7.12 19.73 23.20
N GLY A 155 6.19 20.03 22.29
CA GLY A 155 4.86 19.42 22.33
C GLY A 155 4.93 17.92 22.02
N ILE A 156 5.35 17.60 20.81
CA ILE A 156 5.69 16.23 20.37
C ILE A 156 7.13 16.22 19.85
N PHE A 157 7.94 15.26 20.29
CA PHE A 157 9.31 15.05 19.81
C PHE A 157 9.42 13.64 19.20
N ILE A 158 9.85 13.54 17.95
CA ILE A 158 10.04 12.29 17.21
C ILE A 158 11.53 12.13 16.91
N ASN A 159 12.17 11.12 17.50
CA ASN A 159 13.62 10.92 17.48
C ASN A 159 14.01 9.58 16.84
N TRP A 160 15.22 9.55 16.27
CA TRP A 160 16.06 8.37 16.06
C TRP A 160 15.36 7.21 15.35
N GLU A 161 15.24 7.28 14.03
CA GLU A 161 14.73 6.23 13.14
C GLU A 161 13.28 5.80 13.46
N SER A 162 12.51 6.68 14.11
CA SER A 162 11.07 6.53 14.31
C SER A 162 10.32 6.82 13.00
N THR A 163 9.43 5.90 12.62
CA THR A 163 8.77 5.87 11.30
C THR A 163 7.30 5.46 11.39
N ASP A 164 6.53 5.72 10.33
CA ASP A 164 5.14 5.28 10.21
C ASP A 164 4.20 5.80 11.33
N LEU A 165 4.58 6.89 12.01
CA LEU A 165 3.74 7.55 13.01
C LEU A 165 2.71 8.47 12.34
N ASN A 166 1.48 8.47 12.87
CA ASN A 166 0.40 9.38 12.45
C ASN A 166 0.05 10.34 13.58
N VAL A 167 0.41 11.62 13.44
CA VAL A 167 0.05 12.69 14.38
C VAL A 167 -1.07 13.51 13.75
N SER A 168 -2.30 13.40 14.24
CA SER A 168 -3.42 14.14 13.65
C SER A 168 -4.47 14.75 14.59
N ARG A 169 -5.00 15.93 14.21
CA ARG A 169 -6.03 16.71 14.93
C ARG A 169 -5.65 17.07 16.38
N ASN A 170 -4.37 17.14 16.70
CA ASN A 170 -3.90 17.59 18.01
C ASN A 170 -3.85 19.12 18.06
N ASN A 171 -3.97 19.70 19.26
CA ASN A 171 -3.83 21.12 19.53
C ASN A 171 -2.57 21.35 20.37
N LEU A 172 -1.54 21.96 19.77
CA LEU A 172 -0.21 22.15 20.36
C LEU A 172 0.11 23.64 20.50
N PHE A 173 0.20 24.13 21.73
CA PHE A 173 0.42 25.55 21.99
C PHE A 173 1.25 25.86 23.23
N ASN A 174 1.91 27.03 23.27
CA ASN A 174 2.78 27.45 24.37
C ASN A 174 3.94 26.49 24.69
N ASN A 175 4.38 25.66 23.74
CA ASN A 175 5.56 24.82 23.92
C ASN A 175 6.83 25.63 23.59
N TYR A 176 7.84 25.57 24.46
CA TYR A 176 8.95 26.52 24.50
C TYR A 176 9.88 26.47 23.27
N ASP A 177 10.27 25.26 22.85
CA ASP A 177 11.18 24.99 21.74
C ASP A 177 10.40 24.78 20.44
N ALA A 178 9.62 23.69 20.33
CA ALA A 178 8.74 23.48 19.18
C ALA A 178 7.38 22.85 19.55
N GLY A 179 6.37 23.12 18.72
CA GLY A 179 5.10 22.39 18.74
C GLY A 179 5.32 20.91 18.37
N ILE A 180 5.96 20.66 17.22
CA ILE A 180 6.40 19.31 16.81
C ILE A 180 7.85 19.36 16.32
N TYR A 181 8.72 18.54 16.91
CA TYR A 181 10.14 18.40 16.55
C TYR A 181 10.44 17.02 15.95
N PHE A 182 11.23 16.97 14.88
CA PHE A 182 11.77 15.75 14.28
C PHE A 182 13.29 15.81 14.23
N ILE A 183 13.96 14.73 14.61
CA ILE A 183 15.37 14.51 14.31
C ILE A 183 15.58 13.06 13.85
N ASN A 184 16.33 12.87 12.76
CA ASN A 184 16.66 11.55 12.20
C ASN A 184 15.44 10.64 12.00
N SER A 185 14.29 11.18 11.59
CA SER A 185 13.00 10.46 11.62
C SER A 185 12.23 10.59 10.30
N HIS A 186 11.61 9.51 9.83
CA HIS A 186 11.29 9.34 8.40
C HIS A 186 9.90 8.75 8.15
N ASN A 187 9.30 9.05 7.00
CA ASN A 187 8.02 8.47 6.55
C ASN A 187 6.82 8.70 7.51
N ASN A 188 6.86 9.73 8.36
CA ASN A 188 5.79 10.06 9.30
C ASN A 188 4.71 10.94 8.65
N SER A 189 3.48 10.90 9.16
CA SER A 189 2.32 11.63 8.63
C SER A 189 1.71 12.57 9.68
N ILE A 190 1.67 13.86 9.37
CA ILE A 190 1.29 14.95 10.28
C ILE A 190 0.12 15.72 9.65
N SER A 191 -1.10 15.55 10.16
CA SER A 191 -2.31 16.05 9.50
C SER A 191 -3.38 16.68 10.39
N ASP A 192 -4.09 17.69 9.88
CA ASP A 192 -5.19 18.39 10.57
C ASP A 192 -4.81 19.05 11.94
N ASN A 193 -3.52 19.14 12.32
CA ASN A 193 -3.13 19.63 13.65
C ASN A 193 -3.24 21.16 13.73
N ILE A 194 -3.53 21.68 14.93
CA ILE A 194 -3.49 23.10 15.25
C ILE A 194 -2.21 23.33 16.05
N ILE A 195 -1.34 24.22 15.55
CA ILE A 195 0.01 24.45 16.07
C ILE A 195 0.26 25.96 16.20
N SER A 196 0.24 26.49 17.41
CA SER A 196 0.32 27.96 17.60
C SER A 196 1.00 28.41 18.88
N THR A 197 1.61 29.61 18.86
CA THR A 197 2.26 30.21 20.05
C THR A 197 3.32 29.32 20.70
N ASN A 198 4.01 28.50 19.91
CA ASN A 198 5.22 27.77 20.31
C ASN A 198 6.48 28.55 19.85
N GLY A 199 7.68 28.10 20.21
CA GLY A 199 8.95 28.64 19.66
C GLY A 199 9.01 28.49 18.14
N HIS A 200 9.18 27.27 17.65
CA HIS A 200 8.90 26.84 16.29
C HIS A 200 7.52 26.16 16.23
N GLY A 201 6.76 26.33 15.14
CA GLY A 201 5.56 25.52 14.92
C GLY A 201 5.94 24.05 14.70
N MET A 202 6.68 23.80 13.62
CA MET A 202 7.30 22.51 13.31
C MET A 202 8.77 22.69 12.95
N PHE A 203 9.65 21.85 13.51
CA PHE A 203 11.08 21.82 13.20
C PHE A 203 11.50 20.42 12.75
N ILE A 204 12.13 20.32 11.57
CA ILE A 204 12.38 19.07 10.87
C ILE A 204 13.88 18.98 10.51
N LEU A 205 14.62 18.15 11.25
CA LEU A 205 16.07 18.04 11.21
C LEU A 205 16.51 16.65 10.70
N ASN A 206 17.31 16.58 9.64
CA ASN A 206 17.73 15.32 8.98
C ASN A 206 16.60 14.28 8.88
N SER A 207 15.43 14.69 8.39
CA SER A 207 14.18 13.94 8.48
C SER A 207 13.48 13.95 7.11
N SER A 208 13.63 12.85 6.38
CA SER A 208 13.20 12.70 4.99
C SER A 208 11.85 11.98 4.82
N SER A 209 11.21 12.20 3.67
CA SER A 209 10.00 11.49 3.19
C SER A 209 8.76 11.60 4.08
N ASN A 210 8.70 12.59 4.98
CA ASN A 210 7.53 12.85 5.82
C ASN A 210 6.43 13.61 5.05
N ILE A 211 5.19 13.47 5.51
CA ILE A 211 3.97 14.00 4.88
C ILE A 211 3.28 14.95 5.86
N ILE A 212 3.11 16.21 5.47
CA ILE A 212 2.64 17.31 6.32
C ILE A 212 1.45 17.98 5.62
N LEU A 213 0.24 17.64 6.05
CA LEU A 213 -1.01 17.92 5.33
C LEU A 213 -2.02 18.72 6.14
N ASP A 214 -2.58 19.78 5.56
CA ASP A 214 -3.81 20.43 6.05
C ASP A 214 -3.75 20.93 7.52
N ASN A 215 -2.56 21.14 8.08
CA ASN A 215 -2.35 21.66 9.42
C ASN A 215 -2.55 23.19 9.47
N GLN A 216 -2.96 23.71 10.63
CA GLN A 216 -3.08 25.14 10.92
C GLN A 216 -1.92 25.60 11.81
N ILE A 217 -0.94 26.28 11.22
CA ILE A 217 0.26 26.78 11.91
C ILE A 217 0.14 28.30 12.02
N ARG A 218 0.16 28.88 13.23
CA ARG A 218 -0.04 30.34 13.41
C ARG A 218 0.60 30.94 14.65
N ASN A 219 1.16 32.14 14.51
CA ASN A 219 1.74 32.94 15.59
C ASN A 219 2.85 32.20 16.39
N ASN A 220 3.70 31.39 15.75
CA ASN A 220 4.86 30.83 16.43
C ASN A 220 6.03 31.85 16.46
N MET A 221 6.92 31.76 17.44
CA MET A 221 7.86 32.86 17.78
C MET A 221 9.01 33.04 16.79
N TRP A 222 9.47 31.96 16.16
CA TRP A 222 10.68 31.95 15.33
C TRP A 222 10.43 31.54 13.88
N THR A 223 9.66 30.47 13.65
CA THR A 223 9.27 29.98 12.31
C THR A 223 8.00 29.14 12.38
N GLY A 224 7.21 29.12 11.30
CA GLY A 224 6.06 28.23 11.17
C GLY A 224 6.48 26.78 10.94
N LEU A 225 7.18 26.52 9.84
CA LEU A 225 7.63 25.19 9.44
C LEU A 225 9.06 25.28 8.90
N HIS A 226 10.02 24.72 9.63
CA HIS A 226 11.44 24.71 9.26
C HIS A 226 11.91 23.30 8.89
N VAL A 227 12.51 23.16 7.71
CA VAL A 227 13.07 21.90 7.15
C VAL A 227 14.56 22.12 6.90
N THR A 228 15.43 21.40 7.63
CA THR A 228 16.88 21.61 7.57
C THR A 228 17.70 20.31 7.58
N ASP A 229 18.96 20.44 7.18
CA ASP A 229 20.05 19.46 7.27
C ASP A 229 19.73 18.11 6.60
N GLY A 230 19.48 18.10 5.27
CA GLY A 230 19.24 16.86 4.54
C GLY A 230 17.84 16.24 4.74
N SER A 231 16.89 16.99 5.30
CA SER A 231 15.47 16.66 5.33
C SER A 231 14.87 16.72 3.91
N ASN A 232 14.97 15.60 3.18
CA ASN A 232 14.73 15.52 1.74
C ASN A 232 13.38 14.84 1.40
N ASN A 233 12.85 15.14 0.21
CA ASN A 233 11.65 14.48 -0.36
C ASN A 233 10.36 14.58 0.49
N ASN A 234 10.27 15.52 1.43
CA ASN A 234 9.07 15.74 2.24
C ASN A 234 7.96 16.40 1.41
N LEU A 235 6.70 16.09 1.74
CA LEU A 235 5.52 16.71 1.14
C LEU A 235 4.84 17.65 2.14
N ILE A 236 4.83 18.95 1.83
CA ILE A 236 4.15 20.00 2.60
C ILE A 236 2.99 20.52 1.74
N GLN A 237 1.76 20.14 2.07
CA GLN A 237 0.59 20.47 1.24
C GLN A 237 -0.66 20.87 2.04
N GLY A 238 -1.42 21.83 1.51
CA GLY A 238 -2.73 22.22 2.06
C GLY A 238 -2.71 22.95 3.41
N ASN A 239 -1.54 23.09 4.04
CA ASN A 239 -1.39 23.72 5.34
C ASN A 239 -1.76 25.22 5.27
N PHE A 240 -2.38 25.73 6.33
CA PHE A 240 -2.65 27.14 6.53
C PHE A 240 -1.61 27.73 7.49
N LEU A 241 -0.86 28.73 7.03
CA LEU A 241 0.15 29.46 7.79
C LEU A 241 -0.23 30.94 7.90
N ASN A 242 -0.19 31.49 9.11
CA ASN A 242 -0.56 32.89 9.37
C ASN A 242 0.35 33.52 10.44
N TYR A 243 0.99 34.65 10.09
CA TYR A 243 2.16 35.19 10.80
C TYR A 243 3.28 34.14 10.96
N ASP A 244 3.37 33.20 10.00
CA ASP A 244 4.23 32.03 10.03
C ASP A 244 4.68 31.68 8.61
N GLU A 245 5.94 31.26 8.48
CA GLU A 245 6.66 31.03 7.22
C GLU A 245 7.08 29.57 7.03
N ILE A 246 7.35 29.17 5.77
CA ILE A 246 8.01 27.91 5.44
C ILE A 246 9.48 28.18 5.11
N LYS A 247 10.42 27.53 5.80
CA LYS A 247 11.86 27.65 5.61
C LYS A 247 12.51 26.33 5.22
N ILE A 248 13.27 26.31 4.14
CA ILE A 248 14.01 25.15 3.62
C ILE A 248 15.51 25.49 3.56
N TYR A 249 16.35 24.75 4.28
CA TYR A 249 17.81 24.96 4.35
C TYR A 249 18.59 23.66 4.15
N SER A 250 19.63 23.65 3.30
CA SER A 250 20.45 22.45 2.98
C SER A 250 19.62 21.19 2.69
N CYS A 251 18.48 21.35 2.01
CA CYS A 251 17.48 20.30 1.80
C CYS A 251 17.02 20.23 0.34
N SER A 252 16.61 19.05 -0.11
CA SER A 252 16.38 18.78 -1.53
C SER A 252 15.11 17.99 -1.82
N ARG A 253 14.55 18.25 -3.01
CA ARG A 253 13.41 17.50 -3.60
C ARG A 253 12.12 17.54 -2.76
N ASN A 254 12.00 18.49 -1.85
CA ASN A 254 10.77 18.72 -1.09
C ASN A 254 9.69 19.35 -1.99
N ILE A 255 8.42 19.05 -1.73
CA ILE A 255 7.28 19.53 -2.52
C ILE A 255 6.35 20.36 -1.63
N ILE A 256 6.23 21.66 -1.92
CA ILE A 256 5.48 22.65 -1.13
C ILE A 256 4.29 23.12 -1.97
N ARG A 257 3.09 22.55 -1.80
CA ARG A 257 1.97 22.81 -2.73
C ARG A 257 0.58 22.98 -2.13
N GLY A 258 -0.18 23.94 -2.64
CA GLY A 258 -1.55 24.19 -2.16
C GLY A 258 -1.65 24.74 -0.74
N ASN A 259 -0.54 25.15 -0.12
CA ASN A 259 -0.55 25.78 1.21
C ASN A 259 -1.04 27.23 1.08
N THR A 260 -1.67 27.75 2.12
CA THR A 260 -2.09 29.16 2.20
C THR A 260 -1.22 29.87 3.23
N ILE A 261 -0.44 30.88 2.84
CA ILE A 261 0.60 31.49 3.68
C ILE A 261 0.38 33.00 3.75
N THR A 262 0.20 33.54 4.95
CA THR A 262 -0.37 34.87 5.15
C THR A 262 0.27 35.72 6.24
N ASN A 263 0.24 37.03 6.03
CA ASN A 263 0.65 38.07 6.97
C ASN A 263 2.10 37.94 7.51
N ILE A 264 3.05 37.44 6.71
CA ILE A 264 4.44 37.21 7.12
C ILE A 264 5.47 37.96 6.24
N GLY A 265 6.70 38.10 6.72
CA GLY A 265 7.77 38.79 5.99
C GLY A 265 8.13 38.09 4.67
N VAL A 266 8.40 36.78 4.72
CA VAL A 266 8.64 35.93 3.54
C VAL A 266 7.75 34.69 3.67
N GLY A 267 6.93 34.40 2.67
CA GLY A 267 6.01 33.24 2.74
C GLY A 267 6.72 31.89 2.68
N ILE A 268 7.54 31.70 1.63
CA ILE A 268 8.44 30.54 1.49
C ILE A 268 9.88 31.05 1.29
N PHE A 269 10.80 30.65 2.16
CA PHE A 269 12.23 30.85 1.97
C PHE A 269 12.91 29.52 1.63
N ILE A 270 13.70 29.51 0.56
CA ILE A 270 14.58 28.39 0.18
C ILE A 270 16.00 28.93 0.07
N ASP A 271 16.93 28.29 0.79
CA ASP A 271 18.32 28.70 0.84
C ASP A 271 19.13 28.26 -0.40
N LYS A 272 20.38 28.74 -0.51
CA LYS A 272 21.30 28.46 -1.61
C LYS A 272 21.90 27.05 -1.64
N ASP A 273 22.00 26.39 -0.48
CA ASP A 273 22.58 25.05 -0.36
C ASP A 273 21.50 23.94 -0.55
N SER A 274 20.24 24.34 -0.65
CA SER A 274 19.09 23.54 -1.07
C SER A 274 19.01 23.38 -2.59
N THR A 275 18.42 22.27 -3.09
CA THR A 275 18.28 21.98 -4.55
C THR A 275 17.00 21.22 -4.92
N CYS A 276 16.52 21.39 -6.16
CA CYS A 276 15.40 20.63 -6.72
C CYS A 276 14.07 20.72 -5.94
N ASN A 277 13.85 21.73 -5.10
CA ASN A 277 12.63 21.88 -4.33
C ASN A 277 11.53 22.52 -5.19
N ILE A 278 10.29 22.01 -5.10
CA ILE A 278 9.19 22.38 -5.98
C ILE A 278 8.07 23.03 -5.16
N TYR A 279 7.89 24.33 -5.33
CA TYR A 279 6.68 25.04 -4.89
C TYR A 279 5.65 25.15 -6.03
N SER A 280 4.37 24.94 -5.75
CA SER A 280 3.31 25.07 -6.77
C SER A 280 1.92 25.30 -6.17
N ASN A 281 1.08 26.12 -6.80
CA ASN A 281 -0.31 26.35 -6.40
C ASN A 281 -0.51 26.82 -4.94
N ASN A 282 0.52 27.36 -4.28
CA ASN A 282 0.35 27.97 -2.96
C ASN A 282 -0.38 29.32 -3.11
N ILE A 283 -1.18 29.68 -2.10
CA ILE A 283 -1.94 30.93 -2.02
C ILE A 283 -1.23 31.84 -1.03
N PHE A 284 -1.02 33.10 -1.41
CA PHE A 284 -0.36 34.09 -0.59
C PHE A 284 -1.25 35.32 -0.41
N ASN A 285 -1.23 35.94 0.78
CA ASN A 285 -1.97 37.16 1.06
C ASN A 285 -1.37 37.94 2.24
N GLY A 286 -1.19 39.26 2.09
CA GLY A 286 -0.67 40.13 3.16
C GLY A 286 0.81 39.95 3.51
N ASN A 287 1.59 39.25 2.69
CA ASN A 287 3.02 39.07 2.88
C ASN A 287 3.82 40.26 2.29
N ASN A 288 5.06 40.46 2.74
CA ASN A 288 5.96 41.42 2.07
C ASN A 288 6.58 40.80 0.81
N ASP A 289 7.15 39.60 0.93
CA ASP A 289 7.56 38.74 -0.19
C ASP A 289 6.81 37.40 -0.10
N ASP A 290 6.28 36.89 -1.21
CA ASP A 290 5.63 35.58 -1.24
C ASP A 290 6.65 34.43 -1.18
N ILE A 291 7.72 34.53 -1.98
CA ILE A 291 8.75 33.50 -2.13
C ILE A 291 10.13 34.15 -2.31
N GLN A 292 11.11 33.75 -1.51
CA GLN A 292 12.53 33.96 -1.76
C GLN A 292 13.19 32.62 -2.05
N ASP A 293 13.35 32.30 -3.34
CA ASP A 293 14.00 31.07 -3.81
C ASP A 293 15.44 31.34 -4.23
N ASN A 294 16.40 30.85 -3.45
CA ASN A 294 17.83 31.00 -3.71
C ASN A 294 18.48 29.68 -4.19
N GLN A 295 17.70 28.62 -4.40
CA GLN A 295 18.21 27.26 -4.54
C GLN A 295 19.25 27.10 -5.66
N ALA A 296 20.28 26.29 -5.40
CA ALA A 296 21.26 25.95 -6.42
C ALA A 296 20.63 25.09 -7.54
N GLU A 297 21.24 25.12 -8.73
CA GLU A 297 20.73 24.40 -9.91
C GLU A 297 20.47 22.92 -9.60
N CYS A 298 19.30 22.44 -10.00
CA CYS A 298 18.91 21.06 -9.77
C CYS A 298 19.76 20.10 -10.64
N SER A 299 20.81 19.55 -10.04
CA SER A 299 21.62 18.48 -10.62
C SER A 299 20.80 17.18 -10.73
N ILE A 300 20.08 17.06 -11.83
CA ILE A 300 19.49 15.80 -12.28
C ILE A 300 20.63 14.90 -12.78
N GLU A 301 21.39 14.32 -11.84
CA GLU A 301 22.24 13.17 -12.13
C GLU A 301 21.34 12.05 -12.65
N ASN A 302 21.28 11.91 -13.97
CA ASN A 302 20.48 10.91 -14.63
C ASN A 302 21.12 9.53 -14.35
N PRO A 303 20.49 8.65 -13.53
CA PRO A 303 21.13 7.43 -13.04
C PRO A 303 21.35 6.39 -14.15
N PHE A 304 20.82 6.65 -15.36
CA PHE A 304 21.05 5.85 -16.55
C PHE A 304 21.68 6.73 -17.64
N PRO A 305 23.00 6.64 -17.87
CA PRO A 305 23.60 7.11 -19.11
C PRO A 305 22.86 6.49 -20.30
N VAL A 306 22.58 7.26 -21.35
CA VAL A 306 21.69 6.84 -22.45
C VAL A 306 22.15 5.52 -23.12
N GLU A 307 23.46 5.25 -23.08
CA GLU A 307 24.09 4.01 -23.55
C GLU A 307 23.65 2.74 -22.78
N THR A 308 23.36 2.84 -21.47
CA THR A 308 22.89 1.69 -20.67
C THR A 308 21.44 1.33 -20.97
N ALA A 309 20.60 2.34 -21.22
CA ALA A 309 19.22 2.15 -21.68
C ALA A 309 19.18 1.52 -23.09
N LEU A 310 20.06 1.97 -24.00
CA LEU A 310 20.15 1.43 -25.36
C LEU A 310 20.57 -0.05 -25.37
N THR A 311 21.59 -0.41 -24.57
CA THR A 311 22.08 -1.79 -24.47
C THR A 311 21.06 -2.74 -23.82
N LEU A 312 20.36 -2.30 -22.77
CA LEU A 312 19.22 -3.05 -22.21
C LEU A 312 18.10 -3.29 -23.23
N GLY A 313 17.75 -2.27 -24.03
CA GLY A 313 16.76 -2.40 -25.10
C GLY A 313 17.14 -3.48 -26.14
N ILE A 314 18.41 -3.50 -26.57
CA ILE A 314 18.92 -4.51 -27.52
C ILE A 314 18.82 -5.92 -26.93
N ILE A 315 19.15 -6.10 -25.65
CA ILE A 315 19.07 -7.40 -24.96
C ILE A 315 17.62 -7.91 -24.91
N ILE A 316 16.66 -7.03 -24.57
CA ILE A 316 15.23 -7.38 -24.50
C ILE A 316 14.70 -7.79 -25.88
N ILE A 317 15.08 -7.06 -26.94
CA ILE A 317 14.72 -7.42 -28.33
C ILE A 317 15.30 -8.79 -28.71
N GLY A 318 16.56 -9.06 -28.39
CA GLY A 318 17.22 -10.34 -28.65
C GLY A 318 16.54 -11.52 -27.96
N ILE A 319 16.19 -11.39 -26.67
CA ILE A 319 15.45 -12.40 -25.92
C ILE A 319 14.06 -12.64 -26.53
N THR A 320 13.35 -11.57 -26.88
CA THR A 320 12.00 -11.64 -27.48
C THR A 320 12.01 -12.38 -28.82
N LEU A 321 12.97 -12.06 -29.70
CA LEU A 321 13.15 -12.74 -30.97
C LEU A 321 13.54 -14.23 -30.79
N GLY A 322 14.36 -14.54 -29.78
CA GLY A 322 14.70 -15.92 -29.41
C GLY A 322 13.47 -16.74 -29.00
N ILE A 323 12.61 -16.18 -28.14
CA ILE A 323 11.35 -16.82 -27.71
C ILE A 323 10.42 -17.06 -28.91
N ILE A 324 10.26 -16.08 -29.80
CA ILE A 324 9.45 -16.21 -31.02
C ILE A 324 10.00 -17.32 -31.93
N ALA A 325 11.33 -17.37 -32.14
CA ALA A 325 11.97 -18.41 -32.95
C ALA A 325 11.78 -19.82 -32.37
N ILE A 326 11.91 -19.98 -31.04
CA ILE A 326 11.64 -21.23 -30.34
C ILE A 326 10.16 -21.65 -30.52
N GLY A 327 9.22 -20.72 -30.35
CA GLY A 327 7.79 -20.97 -30.57
C GLY A 327 7.47 -21.42 -32.00
N LEU A 328 8.09 -20.81 -33.02
CA LEU A 328 7.94 -21.22 -34.42
C LEU A 328 8.53 -22.61 -34.68
N ILE A 329 9.68 -22.95 -34.09
CA ILE A 329 10.29 -24.29 -34.18
C ILE A 329 9.39 -25.36 -33.55
N ILE A 330 8.81 -25.07 -32.38
CA ILE A 330 7.86 -25.96 -31.69
C ILE A 330 6.59 -26.16 -32.54
N ARG A 331 5.99 -25.07 -33.05
CA ARG A 331 4.80 -25.13 -33.93
C ARG A 331 5.06 -25.94 -35.20
N ARG A 332 6.24 -25.79 -35.82
CA ARG A 332 6.63 -26.57 -37.01
C ARG A 332 6.81 -28.06 -36.68
N LYS A 333 7.40 -28.41 -35.53
CA LYS A 333 7.49 -29.80 -35.05
C LYS A 333 6.10 -30.40 -34.77
N TYR A 334 5.18 -29.63 -34.19
CA TYR A 334 3.80 -30.08 -33.92
C TYR A 334 3.07 -30.42 -35.23
N LEU A 335 2.99 -29.48 -36.18
CA LEU A 335 2.31 -29.67 -37.47
C LEU A 335 2.89 -30.85 -38.26
N ASN A 336 4.21 -31.00 -38.30
CA ASN A 336 4.85 -32.15 -38.95
C ASN A 336 4.48 -33.50 -38.31
N ASN A 337 4.29 -33.54 -36.99
CA ASN A 337 3.83 -34.74 -36.29
C ASN A 337 2.33 -35.01 -36.50
N GLU A 338 1.54 -33.97 -36.71
CA GLU A 338 0.11 -34.06 -36.99
C GLU A 338 -0.16 -34.59 -38.41
N VAL A 339 0.51 -34.07 -39.42
CA VAL A 339 0.49 -34.60 -40.81
C VAL A 339 0.85 -36.10 -40.81
N ARG A 340 1.90 -36.49 -40.08
CA ARG A 340 2.31 -37.89 -39.92
C ARG A 340 1.29 -38.79 -39.20
N ARG A 341 0.33 -38.22 -38.47
CA ARG A 341 -0.81 -38.98 -37.91
C ARG A 341 -1.87 -39.20 -38.99
N PHE A 342 -2.23 -38.17 -39.75
CA PHE A 342 -3.18 -38.28 -40.86
C PHE A 342 -2.69 -39.22 -41.97
N GLU A 343 -1.42 -39.17 -42.35
CA GLU A 343 -0.80 -40.13 -43.29
C GLU A 343 -0.96 -41.59 -42.83
N LYS A 344 -0.70 -41.86 -41.54
CA LYS A 344 -0.86 -43.19 -40.94
C LYS A 344 -2.31 -43.65 -40.85
N GLN A 345 -3.24 -42.73 -40.65
CA GLN A 345 -4.67 -43.03 -40.64
C GLN A 345 -5.17 -43.35 -42.07
N ALA A 346 -4.86 -42.49 -43.05
CA ALA A 346 -5.24 -42.69 -44.45
C ALA A 346 -4.72 -44.03 -45.00
N LYS A 347 -3.47 -44.42 -44.65
CA LYS A 347 -2.93 -45.73 -45.02
C LYS A 347 -3.73 -46.89 -44.41
N ARG A 348 -4.08 -46.84 -43.13
CA ARG A 348 -4.91 -47.86 -42.45
C ARG A 348 -6.32 -47.96 -43.06
N GLU A 349 -6.89 -46.84 -43.50
CA GLU A 349 -8.21 -46.82 -44.16
C GLU A 349 -8.15 -47.40 -45.58
N ALA A 350 -7.07 -47.15 -46.33
CA ALA A 350 -6.82 -47.81 -47.62
C ALA A 350 -6.64 -49.33 -47.47
N GLU A 351 -5.83 -49.77 -46.49
CA GLU A 351 -5.64 -51.19 -46.14
C GLU A 351 -6.98 -51.87 -45.78
N LYS A 352 -7.84 -51.20 -45.00
CA LYS A 352 -9.20 -51.69 -44.70
C LYS A 352 -10.07 -51.83 -45.96
N LYS A 353 -10.06 -50.85 -46.87
CA LYS A 353 -10.86 -50.93 -48.12
C LYS A 353 -10.43 -52.11 -49.00
N ILE A 354 -9.13 -52.35 -49.14
CA ILE A 354 -8.59 -53.49 -49.88
C ILE A 354 -9.02 -54.83 -49.24
N LEU A 355 -9.04 -54.91 -47.91
CA LEU A 355 -9.54 -56.10 -47.20
C LEU A 355 -11.04 -56.34 -47.39
N VAL A 356 -11.87 -55.29 -47.42
CA VAL A 356 -13.31 -55.40 -47.71
C VAL A 356 -13.53 -55.88 -49.14
N GLU A 357 -12.90 -55.25 -50.15
CA GLU A 357 -13.00 -55.72 -51.54
C GLU A 357 -12.55 -57.18 -51.72
N ARG A 358 -11.54 -57.61 -50.96
CA ARG A 358 -11.06 -59.00 -51.01
C ARG A 358 -12.04 -59.96 -50.35
N ARG A 359 -12.73 -59.54 -49.28
CA ARG A 359 -13.83 -60.30 -48.66
C ARG A 359 -15.03 -60.43 -49.58
N ASP A 360 -15.46 -59.34 -50.22
CA ASP A 360 -16.60 -59.34 -51.16
C ASP A 360 -16.31 -60.17 -52.43
N LYS A 361 -15.03 -60.31 -52.79
CA LYS A 361 -14.56 -61.22 -53.86
C LYS A 361 -14.52 -62.68 -53.40
N LEU A 362 -14.23 -62.96 -52.13
CA LEU A 362 -14.35 -64.32 -51.57
C LEU A 362 -15.81 -64.75 -51.42
N SER A 363 -16.69 -63.91 -50.88
CA SER A 363 -18.11 -64.30 -50.71
C SER A 363 -18.75 -64.64 -52.05
N LYS A 364 -18.45 -63.89 -53.11
CA LYS A 364 -18.90 -64.18 -54.49
C LYS A 364 -18.26 -65.42 -55.14
N LEU A 365 -17.27 -66.03 -54.50
CA LEU A 365 -16.75 -67.36 -54.85
C LEU A 365 -17.43 -68.43 -54.00
N GLU A 366 -17.62 -68.21 -52.70
CA GLU A 366 -18.39 -69.08 -51.79
C GLU A 366 -19.86 -69.23 -52.24
N ASP A 367 -20.49 -68.13 -52.71
CA ASP A 367 -21.82 -68.11 -53.34
C ASP A 367 -21.85 -69.01 -54.60
N ARG A 368 -20.78 -69.01 -55.41
CA ARG A 368 -20.68 -69.82 -56.63
C ARG A 368 -20.36 -71.29 -56.35
N GLU A 369 -19.52 -71.57 -55.37
CA GLU A 369 -19.20 -72.93 -54.94
C GLU A 369 -20.43 -73.58 -54.28
N SER A 370 -21.25 -72.80 -53.55
CA SER A 370 -22.53 -73.29 -53.01
C SER A 370 -23.63 -73.40 -54.08
N GLU A 371 -23.67 -72.52 -55.08
CA GLU A 371 -24.54 -72.67 -56.26
C GLU A 371 -24.19 -73.93 -57.08
N GLN A 372 -22.89 -74.21 -57.28
CA GLN A 372 -22.41 -75.46 -57.89
C GLN A 372 -22.65 -76.69 -57.00
N ALA A 373 -22.44 -76.60 -55.69
CA ALA A 373 -22.73 -77.71 -54.77
C ALA A 373 -24.22 -78.07 -54.76
N ASN A 374 -25.12 -77.07 -54.78
CA ASN A 374 -26.56 -77.28 -54.89
C ASN A 374 -26.94 -77.93 -56.23
N ALA A 375 -26.30 -77.54 -57.34
CA ALA A 375 -26.50 -78.18 -58.64
C ALA A 375 -26.05 -79.65 -58.67
N VAL A 376 -25.05 -80.03 -57.86
CA VAL A 376 -24.60 -81.43 -57.69
C VAL A 376 -25.49 -82.20 -56.69
N LEU A 377 -26.11 -81.51 -55.73
CA LEU A 377 -26.99 -82.11 -54.71
C LEU A 377 -28.41 -82.47 -55.20
N GLU A 378 -28.86 -81.96 -56.36
CA GLU A 378 -30.14 -82.40 -56.94
C GLU A 378 -30.11 -83.83 -57.51
N GLU A 379 -28.94 -84.37 -57.88
CA GLU A 379 -28.85 -85.68 -58.57
C GLU A 379 -28.99 -86.92 -57.66
N ASN A 380 -28.83 -86.82 -56.33
CA ASN A 380 -28.86 -88.00 -55.45
C ASN A 380 -29.65 -87.81 -54.14
N LYS A 381 -30.92 -88.22 -54.15
CA LYS A 381 -31.81 -88.30 -52.98
C LYS A 381 -31.83 -89.70 -52.36
N VAL A 382 -31.23 -89.88 -51.18
CA VAL A 382 -31.67 -90.87 -50.17
C VAL A 382 -31.52 -90.24 -48.78
N ALA A 383 -32.46 -90.50 -47.87
CA ALA A 383 -32.51 -89.93 -46.52
C ALA A 383 -32.15 -90.96 -45.42
N VAL A 384 -31.88 -90.50 -44.19
CA VAL A 384 -32.39 -91.10 -42.91
C VAL A 384 -31.93 -90.30 -41.65
N LEU A 385 -32.94 -89.86 -40.87
CA LEU A 385 -33.15 -89.64 -39.41
C LEU A 385 -32.01 -89.36 -38.35
N PRO A 386 -32.35 -88.75 -37.17
CA PRO A 386 -31.45 -88.27 -36.08
C PRO A 386 -31.41 -89.22 -34.84
N PRO A 387 -30.97 -88.89 -33.57
CA PRO A 387 -30.44 -87.66 -32.93
C PRO A 387 -29.03 -87.88 -32.25
N PRO A 388 -28.65 -87.70 -30.93
CA PRO A 388 -29.37 -87.52 -29.65
C PRO A 388 -29.00 -86.31 -28.72
N LYS A 389 -27.99 -86.44 -27.82
CA LYS A 389 -27.61 -85.65 -26.60
C LYS A 389 -26.08 -85.83 -26.34
N GLU A 390 -25.35 -85.32 -25.32
CA GLU A 390 -25.64 -85.09 -23.87
C GLU A 390 -24.58 -84.18 -23.15
N LYS A 391 -24.49 -84.23 -21.80
CA LYS A 391 -23.63 -83.42 -20.88
C LYS A 391 -22.32 -84.16 -20.49
N LEU A 392 -21.32 -83.48 -19.88
CA LEU A 392 -20.95 -83.57 -18.43
C LEU A 392 -19.71 -82.70 -18.06
N SER A 393 -18.92 -83.04 -17.01
CA SER A 393 -18.03 -82.14 -16.23
C SER A 393 -16.78 -82.86 -15.62
N LEU A 394 -16.02 -82.16 -14.74
CA LEU A 394 -14.83 -82.59 -13.92
C LEU A 394 -13.45 -82.49 -14.65
N VAL A 395 -12.25 -82.50 -14.01
CA VAL A 395 -11.59 -81.92 -12.78
C VAL A 395 -10.16 -82.55 -12.65
N GLU A 396 -9.29 -82.09 -11.71
CA GLU A 396 -7.93 -82.65 -11.34
C GLU A 396 -6.76 -82.40 -12.35
N THR A 397 -5.64 -81.69 -12.04
CA THR A 397 -4.41 -81.89 -11.18
C THR A 397 -3.30 -82.77 -11.83
N THR A 398 -2.00 -82.80 -11.47
CA THR A 398 -1.23 -82.42 -10.23
C THR A 398 0.28 -82.09 -10.58
N GLU A 399 1.21 -82.16 -9.59
CA GLU A 399 2.72 -82.17 -9.69
C GLU A 399 3.43 -80.80 -9.96
N GLU A 400 4.46 -80.29 -9.24
CA GLU A 400 5.66 -80.80 -8.48
C GLU A 400 6.88 -81.20 -9.35
N ALA A 401 8.17 -81.02 -9.01
CA ALA A 401 8.98 -80.12 -8.14
C ALA A 401 10.47 -80.15 -8.68
N ILE A 402 11.61 -79.66 -8.15
CA ILE A 402 12.25 -79.69 -6.80
C ILE A 402 13.69 -79.06 -6.91
N PHE A 403 14.24 -78.37 -5.88
CA PHE A 403 15.68 -78.20 -5.49
C PHE A 403 16.74 -77.51 -6.43
N ASN A 404 17.87 -76.91 -5.98
CA ASN A 404 18.27 -76.47 -4.61
C ASN A 404 19.27 -75.28 -4.48
N GLU A 405 19.34 -74.80 -3.24
CA GLU A 405 20.14 -73.79 -2.50
C GLU A 405 21.68 -73.74 -2.64
N ASN A 406 22.27 -72.55 -2.40
CA ASN A 406 23.08 -72.15 -1.19
C ASN A 406 23.80 -70.80 -1.44
N GLN A 407 23.62 -69.72 -0.66
CA GLN A 407 23.91 -69.42 0.77
C GLN A 407 25.32 -68.85 1.06
N THR A 408 25.36 -67.69 1.74
CA THR A 408 26.37 -67.33 2.77
C THR A 408 25.93 -66.09 3.56
N GLU A 409 26.01 -66.12 4.89
CA GLU A 409 25.80 -64.97 5.80
C GLU A 409 27.13 -64.23 6.08
N ILE A 410 27.17 -63.04 6.71
CA ILE A 410 27.42 -62.79 8.16
C ILE A 410 27.65 -61.24 8.30
N VAL A 411 27.34 -60.46 9.34
CA VAL A 411 26.49 -60.47 10.56
C VAL A 411 26.32 -58.98 10.97
N ALA A 412 25.32 -58.62 11.79
CA ALA A 412 25.12 -57.25 12.33
C ALA A 412 24.95 -57.18 13.86
N PRO A 413 25.28 -56.04 14.49
CA PRO A 413 24.63 -55.54 15.72
C PRO A 413 24.15 -54.07 15.55
N ALA A 414 22.88 -53.70 15.81
CA ALA A 414 22.20 -53.50 17.12
C ALA A 414 22.36 -52.06 17.69
N GLN A 415 21.37 -51.39 18.33
CA GLN A 415 19.92 -51.65 18.53
C GLN A 415 19.19 -50.39 19.08
N LEU A 416 17.97 -50.08 18.57
CA LEU A 416 16.78 -49.45 19.24
C LEU A 416 16.90 -48.10 20.03
N PRO A 417 15.79 -47.46 20.48
CA PRO A 417 14.35 -47.70 20.23
C PRO A 417 13.60 -46.50 19.56
N LYS A 418 12.26 -46.60 19.50
CA LYS A 418 11.31 -45.61 18.93
C LYS A 418 10.82 -44.58 19.98
N GLU A 419 10.19 -43.51 19.53
CA GLU A 419 8.77 -43.22 19.89
C GLU A 419 8.10 -42.25 18.89
N GLU A 420 6.76 -42.24 18.87
CA GLU A 420 5.92 -41.47 17.94
C GLU A 420 5.08 -40.44 18.72
N SER A 421 4.79 -39.28 18.12
CA SER A 421 3.66 -38.44 18.54
C SER A 421 3.11 -37.62 17.36
N GLU A 422 1.80 -37.45 17.34
CA GLU A 422 1.07 -36.91 16.19
C GLU A 422 1.05 -35.38 16.19
N ILE A 423 1.27 -34.76 15.02
CA ILE A 423 0.94 -33.34 14.80
C ILE A 423 -0.26 -33.27 13.86
N VAL A 424 -1.45 -33.12 14.45
CA VAL A 424 -2.69 -32.85 13.72
C VAL A 424 -2.58 -31.47 13.09
N LYS A 425 -2.52 -31.42 11.75
CA LYS A 425 -2.62 -30.17 10.99
C LYS A 425 -4.08 -29.80 10.77
N GLU A 426 -4.66 -29.04 11.71
CA GLU A 426 -5.90 -28.33 11.40
C GLU A 426 -5.63 -27.31 10.29
N THR A 427 -6.27 -27.53 9.14
CA THR A 427 -6.24 -26.61 8.00
C THR A 427 -7.49 -25.74 8.06
N VAL A 428 -7.38 -24.61 8.78
CA VAL A 428 -8.44 -23.60 8.80
C VAL A 428 -8.49 -22.92 7.42
N GLU A 429 -9.47 -23.28 6.59
CA GLU A 429 -9.78 -22.50 5.39
C GLU A 429 -10.22 -21.08 5.83
N PRO A 430 -9.69 -20.00 5.21
CA PRO A 430 -10.23 -18.67 5.44
C PRO A 430 -11.67 -18.57 4.89
N PRO A 431 -12.55 -17.77 5.51
CA PRO A 431 -13.93 -17.64 5.06
C PRO A 431 -13.99 -17.09 3.63
N LYS A 432 -14.83 -17.72 2.80
CA LYS A 432 -15.09 -17.31 1.41
C LYS A 432 -16.01 -16.09 1.38
N GLY A 433 -15.47 -14.91 1.65
CA GLY A 433 -16.10 -13.64 1.29
C GLY A 433 -16.25 -13.51 -0.23
N GLU A 434 -17.23 -12.73 -0.69
CA GLU A 434 -17.38 -12.48 -2.13
C GLU A 434 -16.19 -11.64 -2.64
N MET A 435 -15.63 -12.02 -3.79
CA MET A 435 -14.52 -11.27 -4.37
C MET A 435 -15.03 -10.12 -5.22
N ILE A 436 -14.65 -8.90 -4.84
CA ILE A 436 -14.92 -7.65 -5.56
C ILE A 436 -13.68 -7.23 -6.37
N SER A 437 -13.88 -6.67 -7.55
CA SER A 437 -12.80 -6.08 -8.35
C SER A 437 -12.77 -4.57 -8.17
N CYS A 438 -11.62 -4.01 -7.77
CA CYS A 438 -11.48 -2.57 -7.54
C CYS A 438 -11.78 -1.77 -8.83
N PRO A 439 -12.80 -0.89 -8.85
CA PRO A 439 -13.23 -0.18 -10.06
C PRO A 439 -12.17 0.82 -10.58
N PHE A 440 -11.13 1.12 -9.79
CA PHE A 440 -10.06 2.04 -10.16
C PHE A 440 -8.79 1.37 -10.69
N CYS A 441 -8.58 0.07 -10.45
CA CYS A 441 -7.34 -0.61 -10.88
C CYS A 441 -7.45 -2.11 -11.21
N GLY A 442 -8.67 -2.67 -11.22
CA GLY A 442 -8.95 -4.06 -11.61
C GLY A 442 -8.40 -5.14 -10.67
N LYS A 443 -7.93 -4.78 -9.47
CA LYS A 443 -7.43 -5.74 -8.48
C LYS A 443 -8.60 -6.39 -7.75
N GLU A 444 -8.70 -7.71 -7.87
CA GLU A 444 -9.58 -8.57 -7.05
C GLU A 444 -9.13 -8.61 -5.58
N LEU A 445 -10.12 -8.47 -4.69
CA LEU A 445 -10.02 -8.35 -3.23
C LEU A 445 -11.25 -8.99 -2.58
N SER A 446 -11.21 -9.34 -1.29
CA SER A 446 -12.42 -9.70 -0.55
C SER A 446 -13.35 -8.48 -0.37
N SER A 447 -14.65 -8.72 -0.29
CA SER A 447 -15.68 -7.73 0.04
C SER A 447 -15.44 -6.99 1.37
N ASP A 448 -14.63 -7.55 2.27
CA ASP A 448 -14.32 -6.95 3.58
C ASP A 448 -13.37 -5.74 3.50
N PHE A 449 -12.71 -5.52 2.35
CA PHE A 449 -11.74 -4.43 2.19
C PHE A 449 -12.42 -3.09 1.89
N ILE A 450 -12.37 -2.17 2.86
CA ILE A 450 -12.84 -0.77 2.70
C ILE A 450 -11.91 0.04 1.76
N PHE A 451 -10.68 -0.42 1.51
CA PHE A 451 -9.70 0.26 0.66
C PHE A 451 -8.95 -0.72 -0.24
N CYS A 452 -8.64 -0.30 -1.47
CA CYS A 452 -7.89 -1.13 -2.40
C CYS A 452 -6.40 -1.18 -2.04
N LEU A 453 -5.93 -2.35 -1.61
CA LEU A 453 -4.53 -2.64 -1.27
C LEU A 453 -3.50 -2.32 -2.38
N ARG A 454 -3.94 -2.11 -3.63
CA ARG A 454 -3.06 -1.78 -4.77
C ARG A 454 -2.99 -0.28 -5.11
N CYS A 455 -4.02 0.50 -4.78
CA CYS A 455 -4.11 1.90 -5.24
C CYS A 455 -4.62 2.89 -4.18
N GLY A 456 -4.77 2.48 -2.92
CA GLY A 456 -5.12 3.35 -1.77
C GLY A 456 -6.53 3.95 -1.79
N LYS A 457 -7.23 3.94 -2.93
CA LYS A 457 -8.60 4.43 -3.04
C LYS A 457 -9.56 3.57 -2.22
N LYS A 458 -10.49 4.25 -1.53
CA LYS A 458 -11.64 3.66 -0.87
C LYS A 458 -12.45 2.83 -1.87
N LEU A 459 -12.97 1.70 -1.40
CA LEU A 459 -13.98 0.91 -2.07
C LEU A 459 -15.32 1.27 -1.46
N ASP A 460 -16.25 1.68 -2.31
CA ASP A 460 -17.64 1.91 -1.95
C ASP A 460 -18.39 0.61 -2.18
N ASN A 461 -18.40 -0.23 -1.14
CA ASN A 461 -19.06 -1.53 -1.07
C ASN A 461 -20.58 -1.38 -0.89
#